data_AF-F3GLF0-F1
#
_entry.id   AF-F3GLF0-F1
#
_cell.length_a   1.000
_cell.length_b   1.000
_cell.length_c   1.000
_cell.angle_alpha   90.00
_cell.angle_beta   90.00
_cell.angle_gamma   90.00
#
_symmetry.space_group_name_H-M   'P 1'
#
loop_
_entity.id
_entity.type
_entity.pdbx_description
1 polymer ?
#
loop_
_entity_poly.entity_id
_entity_poly.type
_entity_poly.pdbx_seq_one_letter_code
_entity_poly.pdbx_strand_id
1 'polypeptide(L)'
;KQFGHTLLPTRAGLVPFTITDQLKELCTELSGTSVDCLVSCNDTSFRENILFTHRGLSGPAILQISSFWQPGDTVEINLLPDHDVPAWLNQQQAERPNSELKTLLGEIFTKKMANLIAEHWFVSKPMKQYTHAELAEIAEKLASWQVVPAGT
;
A
#
# COMPACT_ATOMS: atom_id res chain seq x y z
N LYS A 1 35.07 -20.67 -3.01
CA LYS A 1 35.16 -22.09 -2.56
C LYS A 1 36.58 -22.68 -2.61
N GLN A 2 37.52 -22.08 -3.35
CA GLN A 2 38.91 -22.55 -3.49
C GLN A 2 39.75 -22.51 -2.20
N PHE A 3 39.46 -21.59 -1.27
CA PHE A 3 40.25 -21.39 -0.03
C PHE A 3 39.51 -21.85 1.25
N GLY A 4 38.54 -22.77 1.12
CA GLY A 4 37.86 -23.36 2.29
C GLY A 4 36.87 -22.46 3.04
N HIS A 5 36.64 -21.21 2.62
CA HIS A 5 35.62 -20.35 3.24
C HIS A 5 34.20 -20.78 2.90
N THR A 6 33.33 -20.75 3.92
CA THR A 6 31.87 -20.91 3.77
C THR A 6 31.27 -19.64 3.18
N LEU A 7 30.55 -19.77 2.07
CA LEU A 7 29.80 -18.68 1.46
C LEU A 7 28.33 -18.82 1.87
N LEU A 8 27.76 -17.77 2.44
CA LEU A 8 26.33 -17.69 2.66
C LEU A 8 25.61 -17.53 1.31
N PRO A 9 24.37 -18.04 1.16
CA PRO A 9 23.56 -17.79 -0.03
C PRO A 9 23.40 -16.28 -0.27
N THR A 10 23.72 -15.83 -1.49
CA THR A 10 23.56 -14.44 -1.89
C THR A 10 22.19 -14.22 -2.52
N ARG A 11 21.55 -13.11 -2.19
CA ARG A 11 20.33 -12.63 -2.83
C ARG A 11 20.40 -11.13 -3.06
N ALA A 12 19.56 -10.63 -3.95
CA ALA A 12 19.42 -9.19 -4.14
C ALA A 12 18.84 -8.54 -2.87
N GLY A 13 19.33 -7.36 -2.53
CA GLY A 13 18.84 -6.54 -1.43
C GLY A 13 18.72 -5.09 -1.91
N LEU A 14 17.83 -4.32 -1.29
CA LEU A 14 17.49 -2.97 -1.72
C LEU A 14 17.00 -2.92 -3.17
N VAL A 15 16.03 -3.77 -3.49
CA VAL A 15 15.48 -3.95 -4.84
C VAL A 15 13.98 -3.70 -4.86
N PRO A 16 13.44 -3.20 -5.98
CA PRO A 16 12.00 -3.02 -6.13
C PRO A 16 11.27 -4.36 -6.11
N PHE A 17 9.95 -4.33 -5.92
CA PHE A 17 9.07 -5.49 -6.08
C PHE A 17 8.42 -5.50 -7.46
N THR A 18 8.33 -6.68 -8.05
CA THR A 18 7.56 -6.93 -9.28
C THR A 18 6.15 -7.40 -8.92
N ILE A 19 5.14 -6.80 -9.55
CA ILE A 19 3.70 -7.09 -9.33
C ILE A 19 3.08 -7.55 -10.65
N THR A 20 2.46 -8.74 -10.67
CA THR A 20 1.97 -9.39 -11.91
C THR A 20 0.46 -9.49 -12.04
N ASP A 21 -0.28 -9.32 -10.94
CA ASP A 21 -1.69 -9.71 -10.86
C ASP A 21 -2.62 -8.49 -10.99
N GLN A 22 -3.80 -8.52 -10.34
CA GLN A 22 -4.81 -7.44 -10.38
C GLN A 22 -4.25 -6.07 -9.98
N LEU A 23 -3.16 -6.03 -9.21
CA LEU A 23 -2.49 -4.81 -8.79
C LEU A 23 -1.58 -4.20 -9.87
N LYS A 24 -1.28 -4.92 -10.96
CA LYS A 24 -0.41 -4.44 -12.04
C LYS A 24 -1.00 -3.25 -12.78
N GLU A 25 -2.31 -3.27 -13.03
CA GLU A 25 -3.03 -2.17 -13.66
C GLU A 25 -2.93 -0.91 -12.79
N LEU A 26 -3.28 -1.04 -11.50
CA LEU A 26 -3.14 0.03 -10.52
C LEU A 26 -1.71 0.58 -10.44
N CYS A 27 -0.68 -0.28 -10.42
CA CYS A 27 0.72 0.17 -10.42
C CYS A 27 1.11 0.89 -11.71
N THR A 28 0.61 0.42 -12.86
CA THR A 28 0.88 1.02 -14.17
C THR A 28 0.25 2.41 -14.25
N GLU A 29 -1.00 2.53 -13.83
CA GLU A 29 -1.72 3.79 -13.84
C GLU A 29 -1.14 4.77 -12.81
N LEU A 30 -0.72 4.31 -11.64
CA LEU A 30 -0.09 5.14 -10.63
C LEU A 30 1.40 5.37 -10.84
N SER A 31 2.01 4.82 -11.90
CA SER A 31 3.45 4.95 -12.16
C SER A 31 3.95 6.39 -12.03
N GLY A 32 4.99 6.58 -11.20
CA GLY A 32 5.55 7.88 -10.85
C GLY A 32 4.91 8.55 -9.62
N THR A 33 3.84 7.98 -9.06
CA THR A 33 3.20 8.49 -7.83
C THR A 33 3.93 7.94 -6.61
N SER A 34 4.17 8.82 -5.64
CA SER A 34 4.80 8.49 -4.35
C SER A 34 3.81 8.73 -3.21
N VAL A 35 3.88 7.92 -2.16
CA VAL A 35 3.06 8.08 -0.94
C VAL A 35 3.86 7.67 0.30
N ASP A 36 3.81 8.49 1.36
CA ASP A 36 4.36 8.13 2.68
C ASP A 36 3.50 7.02 3.29
N CYS A 37 4.13 5.95 3.73
CA CYS A 37 3.41 4.80 4.26
C CYS A 37 4.31 4.02 5.23
N LEU A 38 3.71 3.08 5.95
CA LEU A 38 4.44 2.11 6.76
C LEU A 38 4.38 0.76 6.04
N VAL A 39 5.53 0.21 5.69
CA VAL A 39 5.64 -1.09 5.01
C VAL A 39 6.23 -2.12 5.98
N SER A 40 5.56 -3.26 6.11
CA SER A 40 5.91 -4.31 7.06
C SER A 40 6.05 -5.67 6.39
N CYS A 41 7.02 -6.47 6.85
CA CYS A 41 7.24 -7.85 6.44
C CYS A 41 8.11 -8.54 7.51
N ASN A 42 7.77 -9.78 7.89
CA ASN A 42 8.55 -10.61 8.83
C ASN A 42 8.99 -9.85 10.10
N ASP A 43 8.01 -9.28 10.83
CA ASP A 43 8.19 -8.50 12.07
C ASP A 43 9.10 -7.25 11.95
N THR A 44 9.39 -6.83 10.73
CA THR A 44 10.18 -5.62 10.44
C THR A 44 9.31 -4.61 9.72
N SER A 45 9.46 -3.33 10.05
CA SER A 45 8.71 -2.25 9.41
C SER A 45 9.57 -1.05 9.09
N PHE A 46 9.28 -0.39 7.96
CA PHE A 46 9.91 0.86 7.55
C PHE A 46 8.84 1.89 7.20
N ARG A 47 8.91 3.05 7.84
CA ARG A 47 8.08 4.20 7.50
C ARG A 47 8.84 5.10 6.54
N GLU A 48 8.42 5.10 5.28
CA GLU A 48 8.92 6.01 4.26
C GLU A 48 8.03 5.98 3.02
N ASN A 49 8.42 6.72 2.00
CA ASN A 49 7.75 6.71 0.72
C ASN A 49 7.86 5.37 -0.02
N ILE A 50 6.74 4.92 -0.57
CA ILE A 50 6.72 3.97 -1.69
C ILE A 50 6.53 4.73 -2.99
N LEU A 51 7.02 4.16 -4.09
CA LEU A 51 6.89 4.67 -5.45
C LEU A 51 6.22 3.61 -6.32
N PHE A 52 5.09 3.94 -6.93
CA PHE A 52 4.49 3.10 -7.95
C PHE A 52 5.28 3.17 -9.24
N THR A 53 5.50 2.03 -9.89
CA THR A 53 6.24 1.89 -11.16
C THR A 53 5.47 1.00 -12.12
N HIS A 54 5.81 1.07 -13.42
CA HIS A 54 5.23 0.19 -14.44
C HIS A 54 5.37 -1.31 -14.17
N ARG A 55 6.34 -1.73 -13.33
CA ARG A 55 6.60 -3.14 -13.02
C ARG A 55 6.12 -3.55 -11.64
N GLY A 56 5.74 -2.60 -10.78
CA GLY A 56 5.39 -2.87 -9.39
C GLY A 56 5.75 -1.72 -8.45
N LEU A 57 6.30 -2.03 -7.28
CA LEU A 57 6.54 -1.07 -6.21
C LEU A 57 8.03 -0.84 -5.99
N SER A 58 8.41 0.39 -5.67
CA SER A 58 9.77 0.83 -5.36
C SER A 58 9.72 1.91 -4.29
N GLY A 59 10.76 2.74 -4.18
CA GLY A 59 10.87 3.79 -3.16
C GLY A 59 11.55 3.30 -1.88
N PRO A 60 12.05 4.20 -1.03
CA PRO A 60 12.87 3.86 0.12
C PRO A 60 12.25 2.77 1.02
N ALA A 61 10.94 2.83 1.29
CA ALA A 61 10.29 1.82 2.12
C ALA A 61 10.33 0.42 1.49
N ILE A 62 10.06 0.30 0.19
CA ILE A 62 10.16 -0.98 -0.53
C ILE A 62 11.59 -1.49 -0.57
N LEU A 63 12.56 -0.63 -0.89
CA LEU A 63 13.96 -1.05 -0.99
C LEU A 63 14.44 -1.59 0.37
N GLN A 64 14.12 -0.90 1.47
CA GLN A 64 14.49 -1.38 2.81
C GLN A 64 13.82 -2.72 3.14
N ILE A 65 12.50 -2.83 2.96
CA ILE A 65 11.76 -4.04 3.32
C ILE A 65 12.10 -5.25 2.43
N SER A 66 12.55 -5.03 1.19
CA SER A 66 12.94 -6.12 0.28
C SER A 66 14.05 -7.00 0.85
N SER A 67 14.86 -6.45 1.76
CA SER A 67 15.93 -7.18 2.44
C SER A 67 15.43 -8.10 3.54
N PHE A 68 14.15 -8.01 3.95
CA PHE A 68 13.53 -8.86 4.96
C PHE A 68 12.51 -9.84 4.36
N TRP A 69 11.98 -9.50 3.18
CA TRP A 69 11.08 -10.33 2.40
C TRP A 69 11.77 -11.56 1.77
N GLN A 70 11.04 -12.68 1.69
CA GLN A 70 11.38 -13.88 0.90
C GLN A 70 10.28 -14.17 -0.13
N PRO A 71 10.60 -14.87 -1.24
CA PRO A 71 9.60 -15.31 -2.20
C PRO A 71 8.44 -16.07 -1.55
N GLY A 72 7.22 -15.57 -1.75
CA GLY A 72 5.99 -16.10 -1.17
C GLY A 72 5.52 -15.35 0.08
N ASP A 73 6.36 -14.48 0.67
CA ASP A 73 5.95 -13.68 1.84
C ASP A 73 4.97 -12.57 1.42
N THR A 74 4.05 -12.28 2.33
CA THR A 74 3.17 -11.12 2.25
C THR A 74 3.89 -9.89 2.78
N VAL A 75 3.75 -8.79 2.05
CA VAL A 75 4.13 -7.44 2.46
C VAL A 75 2.86 -6.69 2.80
N GLU A 76 2.82 -6.10 3.99
CA GLU A 76 1.70 -5.28 4.45
C GLU A 76 2.06 -3.80 4.32
N ILE A 77 1.15 -3.00 3.78
CA ILE A 77 1.34 -1.57 3.53
C ILE A 77 0.21 -0.80 4.22
N ASN A 78 0.53 -0.02 5.23
CA ASN A 78 -0.37 0.97 5.79
C ASN A 78 -0.22 2.29 5.03
N LEU A 79 -1.21 2.61 4.20
CA LEU A 79 -1.23 3.82 3.37
C LEU A 79 -1.57 5.10 4.14
N LEU A 80 -2.04 4.99 5.38
CA LEU A 80 -2.46 6.09 6.22
C LEU A 80 -1.82 5.98 7.63
N PRO A 81 -0.48 5.92 7.73
CA PRO A 81 0.20 5.61 9.00
C PRO A 81 0.01 6.69 10.09
N ASP A 82 -0.43 7.89 9.72
CA ASP A 82 -0.74 8.99 10.65
C ASP A 82 -2.19 9.02 11.13
N HIS A 83 -3.03 8.12 10.62
CA HIS A 83 -4.45 8.09 10.94
C HIS A 83 -4.85 6.78 11.60
N ASP A 84 -5.64 6.90 12.67
CA ASP A 84 -6.57 5.84 13.05
C ASP A 84 -7.68 5.82 11.99
N VAL A 85 -7.51 4.99 10.95
CA VAL A 85 -8.38 5.00 9.77
C VAL A 85 -9.84 4.73 10.11
N PRO A 86 -10.19 3.75 10.98
CA PRO A 86 -11.55 3.58 11.45
C PRO A 86 -12.13 4.84 12.10
N ALA A 87 -11.39 5.46 13.04
CA ALA A 87 -11.86 6.66 13.73
C ALA A 87 -12.04 7.83 12.75
N TRP A 88 -11.08 8.00 11.83
CA TRP A 88 -11.12 9.04 10.80
C TRP A 88 -12.32 8.89 9.88
N LEU A 89 -12.59 7.69 9.36
CA LEU A 89 -13.75 7.45 8.49
C LEU A 89 -15.08 7.70 9.19
N ASN A 90 -15.22 7.28 10.46
CA ASN A 90 -16.42 7.54 11.25
C ASN A 90 -16.61 9.05 11.49
N GLN A 91 -15.54 9.79 11.78
CA GLN A 91 -15.57 11.24 11.91
C GLN A 91 -16.01 11.90 10.59
N GLN A 92 -15.42 11.50 9.46
CA GLN A 92 -15.80 12.04 8.15
C GLN A 92 -17.24 11.72 7.78
N GLN A 93 -17.77 10.54 8.15
CA GLN A 93 -19.16 10.20 7.94
C GLN A 93 -20.12 11.13 8.71
N ALA A 94 -19.76 11.49 9.95
CA ALA A 94 -20.56 12.39 10.78
C ALA A 94 -20.49 13.85 10.30
N GLU A 95 -19.28 14.35 10.00
CA GLU A 95 -19.05 15.75 9.64
C GLU A 95 -19.41 16.07 8.19
N ARG A 96 -19.18 15.12 7.28
CA ARG A 96 -19.29 15.32 5.83
C ARG A 96 -20.14 14.23 5.16
N PRO A 97 -21.40 14.03 5.61
CA PRO A 97 -22.24 12.89 5.18
C PRO A 97 -22.55 12.87 3.67
N ASN A 98 -22.49 14.02 2.99
CA ASN A 98 -22.78 14.14 1.57
C ASN A 98 -21.53 14.07 0.68
N SER A 99 -20.32 14.14 1.26
CA SER A 99 -19.07 13.99 0.51
C SER A 99 -18.88 12.54 0.09
N GLU A 100 -18.30 12.32 -1.08
CA GLU A 100 -17.94 10.97 -1.51
C GLU A 100 -16.57 10.54 -0.96
N LEU A 101 -16.37 9.22 -0.80
CA LEU A 101 -15.10 8.66 -0.32
C LEU A 101 -13.90 9.14 -1.13
N LYS A 102 -13.98 9.16 -2.48
CA LYS A 102 -12.88 9.62 -3.34
C LYS A 102 -12.48 11.08 -3.08
N THR A 103 -13.45 11.93 -2.69
CA THR A 103 -13.18 13.34 -2.36
C THR A 103 -12.36 13.43 -1.08
N LEU A 104 -12.73 12.65 -0.05
CA LEU A 104 -12.02 12.63 1.22
C LEU A 104 -10.62 12.03 1.08
N LEU A 105 -10.48 10.93 0.34
CA LEU A 105 -9.17 10.35 0.03
C LEU A 105 -8.29 11.31 -0.77
N GLY A 106 -8.87 12.18 -1.60
CA GLY A 106 -8.15 13.19 -2.36
C GLY A 106 -7.59 14.35 -1.52
N GLU A 107 -7.95 14.44 -0.24
CA GLU A 107 -7.34 15.37 0.71
C GLU A 107 -6.05 14.79 1.32
N ILE A 108 -5.87 13.47 1.25
CA ILE A 108 -4.69 12.77 1.79
C ILE A 108 -3.75 12.33 0.67
N PHE A 109 -4.31 11.74 -0.39
CA PHE A 109 -3.57 11.28 -1.56
C PHE A 109 -3.66 12.27 -2.71
N THR A 110 -2.84 12.05 -3.73
CA THR A 110 -3.04 12.75 -5.00
C THR A 110 -4.42 12.43 -5.57
N LYS A 111 -5.05 13.39 -6.26
CA LYS A 111 -6.37 13.21 -6.89
C LYS A 111 -6.44 11.95 -7.78
N LYS A 112 -5.35 11.64 -8.48
CA LYS A 112 -5.24 10.45 -9.33
C LYS A 112 -5.31 9.18 -8.48
N MET A 113 -4.51 9.10 -7.42
CA MET A 113 -4.48 7.96 -6.52
C MET A 113 -5.81 7.76 -5.79
N ALA A 114 -6.40 8.83 -5.28
CA ALA A 114 -7.69 8.77 -4.61
C ALA A 114 -8.81 8.23 -5.53
N ASN A 115 -8.87 8.70 -6.78
CA ASN A 115 -9.84 8.19 -7.76
C ASN A 115 -9.59 6.71 -8.07
N LEU A 116 -8.35 6.33 -8.39
CA LEU A 116 -8.04 4.97 -8.79
C LEU A 116 -8.24 3.96 -7.66
N ILE A 117 -7.85 4.30 -6.43
CA ILE A 117 -8.13 3.46 -5.26
C ILE A 117 -9.64 3.33 -5.04
N ALA A 118 -10.37 4.44 -5.10
CA ALA A 118 -11.81 4.42 -4.91
C ALA A 118 -12.57 3.68 -6.02
N GLU A 119 -12.01 3.58 -7.24
CA GLU A 119 -12.59 2.84 -8.37
C GLU A 119 -12.22 1.35 -8.35
N HIS A 120 -10.98 1.02 -7.98
CA HIS A 120 -10.48 -0.36 -8.02
C HIS A 120 -10.81 -1.15 -6.76
N TRP A 121 -10.83 -0.51 -5.58
CA TRP A 121 -10.99 -1.22 -4.31
C TRP A 121 -12.37 -1.07 -3.70
N PHE A 122 -13.07 0.02 -4.01
CA PHE A 122 -14.30 0.39 -3.32
C PHE A 122 -15.37 0.86 -4.31
N VAL A 123 -16.56 1.18 -3.80
CA VAL A 123 -17.57 1.94 -4.54
C VAL A 123 -17.62 3.32 -3.92
N SER A 124 -17.26 4.37 -4.67
CA SER A 124 -17.35 5.75 -4.21
C SER A 124 -18.81 6.21 -4.17
N LYS A 125 -19.33 6.45 -2.96
CA LYS A 125 -20.67 6.97 -2.70
C LYS A 125 -20.64 7.99 -1.56
N PRO A 126 -21.68 8.82 -1.37
CA PRO A 126 -21.76 9.74 -0.24
C PRO A 126 -21.56 9.02 1.10
N MET A 127 -20.80 9.62 2.03
CA MET A 127 -20.38 8.93 3.25
C MET A 127 -21.53 8.36 4.09
N LYS A 128 -22.66 9.06 4.14
CA LYS A 128 -23.87 8.62 4.85
C LYS A 128 -24.47 7.31 4.32
N GLN A 129 -24.07 6.87 3.13
CA GLN A 129 -24.56 5.64 2.51
C GLN A 129 -23.68 4.42 2.82
N TYR A 130 -22.53 4.60 3.47
CA TYR A 130 -21.75 3.47 3.96
C TYR A 130 -22.32 2.96 5.28
N THR A 131 -22.40 1.65 5.40
CA THR A 131 -22.63 0.97 6.67
C THR A 131 -21.33 0.94 7.49
N HIS A 132 -21.46 0.68 8.79
CA HIS A 132 -20.29 0.51 9.66
C HIS A 132 -19.38 -0.63 9.19
N ALA A 133 -19.95 -1.73 8.68
CA ALA A 133 -19.19 -2.84 8.13
C ALA A 133 -18.39 -2.43 6.88
N GLU A 134 -19.00 -1.71 5.94
CA GLU A 134 -18.29 -1.21 4.75
C GLU A 134 -17.16 -0.25 5.14
N LEU A 135 -17.36 0.63 6.12
CA LEU A 135 -16.29 1.53 6.60
C LEU A 135 -15.16 0.76 7.28
N ALA A 136 -15.46 -0.30 8.01
CA ALA A 136 -14.44 -1.16 8.62
C ALA A 136 -13.61 -1.89 7.55
N GLU A 137 -14.23 -2.40 6.49
CA GLU A 137 -13.53 -3.03 5.36
C GLU A 137 -12.63 -2.03 4.60
N ILE A 138 -13.13 -0.81 4.38
CA ILE A 138 -12.32 0.27 3.78
C ILE A 138 -11.14 0.61 4.68
N ALA A 139 -11.36 0.74 5.98
CA ALA A 139 -10.31 1.05 6.94
C ALA A 139 -9.22 -0.03 6.94
N GLU A 140 -9.61 -1.30 7.04
CA GLU A 140 -8.69 -2.44 7.00
C GLU A 140 -7.87 -2.44 5.72
N LYS A 141 -8.53 -2.24 4.57
CA LYS A 141 -7.86 -2.25 3.28
C LYS A 141 -6.85 -1.11 3.10
N LEU A 142 -7.11 0.06 3.69
CA LEU A 142 -6.19 1.21 3.66
C LEU A 142 -5.05 1.10 4.69
N ALA A 143 -5.35 0.56 5.88
CA ALA A 143 -4.40 0.45 6.99
C ALA A 143 -3.52 -0.80 6.93
N SER A 144 -3.98 -1.86 6.24
CA SER A 144 -3.31 -3.15 6.14
C SER A 144 -3.42 -3.70 4.71
N TRP A 145 -2.96 -2.92 3.72
CA TRP A 145 -2.96 -3.38 2.33
C TRP A 145 -1.93 -4.49 2.14
N GLN A 146 -2.42 -5.72 2.02
CA GLN A 146 -1.58 -6.89 1.77
C GLN A 146 -1.25 -7.07 0.27
N VAL A 147 0.03 -7.27 0.00
CA VAL A 147 0.60 -7.53 -1.33
C VAL A 147 1.52 -8.73 -1.25
N VAL A 148 1.41 -9.66 -2.20
CA VAL A 148 2.39 -10.75 -2.37
C VAL A 148 3.20 -10.45 -3.63
N PRO A 149 4.43 -9.93 -3.51
CA PRO A 149 5.28 -9.67 -4.66
C PRO A 149 5.57 -10.95 -5.46
N ALA A 150 5.54 -10.86 -6.79
CA ALA A 150 5.91 -11.98 -7.66
C ALA A 150 7.43 -12.24 -7.66
N GLY A 151 8.20 -11.23 -7.26
CA GLY A 151 9.66 -11.25 -7.22
C GLY A 151 10.22 -9.86 -6.95
N THR A 152 11.53 -9.75 -7.05
CA THR A 152 12.29 -8.49 -7.00
C THR A 152 13.00 -8.24 -8.32
#